data_AF-B4FMN8-F1
#
_entry.id   AF-B4FMN8-F1
#
_cell.length_a   1.000
_cell.length_b   1.000
_cell.length_c   1.000
_cell.angle_alpha   90.00
_cell.angle_beta   90.00
_cell.angle_gamma   90.00
#
_symmetry.space_group_name_H-M   'P 1'
#
loop_
_entity.id
_entity.type
_entity.pdbx_description
1 polymer ?
#
loop_
_entity_poly.entity_id
_entity_poly.type
_entity_poly.pdbx_seq_one_letter_code
_entity_poly.pdbx_strand_id
1 'polypeptide(L)'
;MEEAGRGCGLLKVVVTHGRNLAVRDFTSSDPYVIVHVADKEVFDWDRFKYDDKMGQAFLDLQPVAAATKLRRALRLTAGETNLRKVNPDADNCLLSDSFVTYANGEVAIDARLRLREVESGELFVTIKWIEPDSANTGKQADH
;
A
#
# COMPACT_ATOMS: atom_id res chain seq x y z
N MET A 1 9.63 -9.98 -31.33
CA MET A 1 9.29 -8.84 -30.45
C MET A 1 8.61 -9.44 -29.24
N GLU A 2 9.36 -9.60 -28.17
CA GLU A 2 8.94 -10.29 -26.95
C GLU A 2 8.07 -9.33 -26.12
N GLU A 3 6.76 -9.60 -26.04
CA GLU A 3 5.94 -9.03 -24.97
C GLU A 3 6.39 -9.67 -23.65
N ALA A 4 7.40 -9.05 -23.02
CA ALA A 4 7.86 -9.44 -21.71
C ALA A 4 6.75 -9.17 -20.66
N GLY A 5 6.01 -10.23 -20.35
CA GLY A 5 5.23 -10.48 -19.13
C GLY A 5 4.63 -9.27 -18.40
N ARG A 6 3.32 -9.07 -18.56
CA ARG A 6 2.50 -8.35 -17.56
C ARG A 6 2.47 -9.17 -16.26
N GLY A 7 3.54 -9.10 -15.49
CA GLY A 7 3.57 -9.66 -14.14
C GLY A 7 2.86 -8.72 -13.17
N CYS A 8 1.56 -8.87 -13.00
CA CYS A 8 0.84 -8.35 -11.84
C CYS A 8 1.38 -9.08 -10.59
N GLY A 9 2.03 -8.35 -9.69
CA GLY A 9 2.39 -8.87 -8.37
C GLY A 9 1.27 -8.66 -7.37
N LEU A 10 1.40 -9.30 -6.21
CA LEU A 10 0.44 -9.17 -5.12
C LEU A 10 0.89 -8.03 -4.20
N LEU A 11 -0.06 -7.15 -3.85
CA LEU A 11 0.13 -6.15 -2.81
C LEU A 11 -0.41 -6.70 -1.50
N LYS A 12 0.48 -6.86 -0.52
CA LYS A 12 0.09 -7.14 0.87
C LYS A 12 0.06 -5.83 1.63
N VAL A 13 -1.15 -5.38 1.98
CA VAL A 13 -1.39 -4.19 2.80
C VAL A 13 -1.62 -4.65 4.23
N VAL A 14 -0.81 -4.14 5.16
CA VAL A 14 -0.92 -4.40 6.59
C VAL A 14 -1.19 -3.08 7.28
N VAL A 15 -2.41 -2.86 7.73
CA VAL A 15 -2.74 -1.75 8.64
C VAL A 15 -2.35 -2.19 10.05
N THR A 16 -1.33 -1.58 10.63
CA THR A 16 -0.77 -2.03 11.91
C THR A 16 -1.59 -1.51 13.08
N HIS A 17 -1.86 -0.20 13.11
CA HIS A 17 -2.76 0.43 14.07
C HIS A 17 -3.16 1.85 13.66
N GLY A 18 -4.20 2.38 14.30
CA GLY A 18 -4.56 3.79 14.29
C GLY A 18 -4.10 4.51 15.56
N ARG A 19 -3.99 5.84 15.53
CA ARG A 19 -3.67 6.65 16.72
C ARG A 19 -4.41 7.98 16.71
N ASN A 20 -4.87 8.41 17.88
CA ASN A 20 -5.62 9.67 18.06
C ASN A 20 -6.77 9.82 17.05
N LEU A 21 -7.48 8.73 16.79
CA LEU A 21 -8.61 8.72 15.87
C LEU A 21 -9.76 9.54 16.44
N ALA A 22 -10.57 10.11 15.56
CA ALA A 22 -11.78 10.84 15.96
C ALA A 22 -12.70 10.00 16.84
N VAL A 23 -13.38 10.66 17.77
CA VAL A 23 -14.45 10.06 18.58
C VAL A 23 -15.78 10.32 17.86
N ARG A 24 -16.55 9.27 17.60
CA ARG A 24 -17.85 9.35 16.90
C ARG A 24 -19.02 8.88 17.76
N ASP A 25 -18.79 8.12 18.84
CA ASP A 25 -19.79 7.81 19.86
C ASP A 25 -19.61 8.67 21.13
N PHE A 26 -20.41 8.41 22.17
CA PHE A 26 -20.41 9.19 23.43
C PHE A 26 -19.02 9.32 24.08
N THR A 27 -18.18 8.29 23.97
CA THR A 27 -16.84 8.27 24.59
C THR A 27 -15.77 7.57 23.75
N SER A 28 -16.14 6.90 22.66
CA SER A 28 -15.25 6.03 21.87
C SER A 28 -15.68 5.97 20.41
N SER A 29 -14.99 5.15 19.62
CA SER A 29 -15.36 4.78 18.26
C SER A 29 -15.01 3.30 18.04
N ASP A 30 -15.68 2.64 17.10
CA ASP A 30 -15.36 1.29 16.64
C ASP A 30 -14.79 1.32 15.20
N PRO A 31 -13.54 1.80 15.01
CA PRO A 31 -13.00 2.07 13.68
C PRO A 31 -12.70 0.78 12.91
N TYR A 32 -12.99 0.80 11.61
CA TYR A 32 -12.46 -0.15 10.63
C TYR A 32 -11.84 0.61 9.45
N VAL A 33 -10.97 -0.05 8.68
CA VAL A 33 -10.28 0.55 7.53
C VAL A 33 -10.67 -0.18 6.26
N ILE A 34 -11.16 0.56 5.27
CA ILE A 34 -11.35 0.07 3.91
C ILE A 34 -10.14 0.50 3.08
N VAL A 35 -9.56 -0.44 2.32
CA VAL A 35 -8.41 -0.18 1.44
C VAL A 35 -8.86 -0.26 -0.01
N HIS A 36 -8.71 0.84 -0.74
CA HIS A 36 -8.96 0.92 -2.17
C HIS A 36 -7.63 0.95 -2.94
N VAL A 37 -7.55 0.20 -4.04
CA VAL A 37 -6.40 0.21 -4.95
C VAL A 37 -6.88 0.73 -6.31
N ALA A 38 -6.39 1.92 -6.67
CA ALA A 38 -6.81 2.76 -7.82
C ALA A 38 -8.07 3.62 -7.59
N ASP A 39 -8.07 4.80 -8.24
CA ASP A 39 -9.02 5.89 -8.07
C ASP A 39 -10.26 5.73 -8.98
N LYS A 40 -10.93 4.58 -8.91
CA LYS A 40 -12.20 4.36 -9.63
C LYS A 40 -13.28 3.94 -8.67
N GLU A 41 -14.12 4.90 -8.33
CA GLU A 41 -15.29 4.69 -7.49
C GLU A 41 -16.56 4.73 -8.35
N VAL A 42 -17.37 3.67 -8.29
CA VAL A 42 -18.77 3.66 -8.71
C VAL A 42 -19.55 3.12 -7.53
N PHE A 43 -20.37 3.98 -6.92
CA PHE A 43 -21.17 3.62 -5.75
C PHE A 43 -22.62 3.33 -6.17
N ASP A 44 -23.16 2.22 -5.66
CA ASP A 44 -24.59 1.94 -5.66
C ASP A 44 -25.24 2.61 -4.43
N TRP A 45 -26.45 3.13 -4.60
CA TRP A 45 -27.14 3.88 -3.55
C TRP A 45 -28.12 2.95 -2.84
N ASP A 46 -27.89 2.67 -1.55
CA ASP A 46 -29.02 2.43 -0.65
C ASP A 46 -28.77 2.66 0.85
N ARG A 47 -29.89 2.91 1.51
CA ARG A 47 -30.15 3.73 2.70
C ARG A 47 -30.47 2.86 3.92
N PHE A 48 -29.54 2.52 4.82
CA PHE A 48 -29.87 2.23 6.24
C PHE A 48 -28.61 2.31 7.14
N LYS A 49 -28.51 3.41 7.90
CA LYS A 49 -27.43 3.83 8.83
C LYS A 49 -26.06 4.03 8.17
N TYR A 50 -25.72 5.28 7.92
CA TYR A 50 -24.35 5.66 7.56
C TYR A 50 -23.47 5.55 8.80
N ASP A 51 -22.42 4.74 8.74
CA ASP A 51 -21.32 4.85 9.70
C ASP A 51 -20.69 6.24 9.55
N ASP A 52 -20.39 6.90 10.66
CA ASP A 52 -19.75 8.21 10.63
C ASP A 52 -18.35 8.09 10.04
N LYS A 53 -18.07 8.86 8.98
CA LYS A 53 -16.75 8.87 8.35
C LYS A 53 -15.68 9.30 9.37
N MET A 54 -14.64 8.47 9.49
CA MET A 54 -13.49 8.70 10.38
C MET A 54 -12.26 9.25 9.65
N GLY A 55 -12.47 9.87 8.49
CA GLY A 55 -11.43 10.44 7.64
C GLY A 55 -10.86 9.46 6.62
N GLN A 56 -10.01 10.00 5.73
CA GLN A 56 -9.40 9.23 4.64
C GLN A 56 -7.92 9.61 4.45
N ALA A 57 -7.13 8.68 3.91
CA ALA A 57 -5.74 8.93 3.55
C ALA A 57 -5.37 8.17 2.27
N PHE A 58 -4.45 8.74 1.51
CA PHE A 58 -3.93 8.17 0.27
C PHE A 58 -2.41 8.00 0.35
N LEU A 59 -1.91 6.94 -0.28
CA LEU A 59 -0.50 6.64 -0.39
C LEU A 59 -0.18 6.27 -1.84
N ASP A 60 0.70 7.05 -2.47
CA ASP A 60 1.16 6.75 -3.83
C ASP A 60 2.07 5.51 -3.84
N LEU A 61 1.74 4.55 -4.70
CA LEU A 61 2.48 3.30 -4.88
C LEU A 61 3.50 3.38 -6.02
N GLN A 62 3.59 4.49 -6.77
CA GLN A 62 4.64 4.68 -7.78
C GLN A 62 6.06 4.51 -7.22
N PRO A 63 6.41 5.01 -6.00
CA PRO A 63 7.71 4.76 -5.40
C PRO A 63 8.01 3.26 -5.22
N VAL A 64 7.02 2.46 -4.80
CA VAL A 64 7.13 1.01 -4.64
C VAL A 64 7.30 0.34 -6.00
N ALA A 65 6.47 0.70 -6.98
CA ALA A 65 6.57 0.15 -8.33
C ALA A 65 7.92 0.46 -9.01
N ALA A 66 8.43 1.68 -8.85
CA ALA A 66 9.75 2.08 -9.34
C ALA A 66 10.87 1.30 -8.64
N ALA A 67 10.79 1.11 -7.33
CA ALA A 67 11.74 0.33 -6.55
C ALA A 67 11.75 -1.15 -6.97
N THR A 68 10.59 -1.75 -7.22
CA THR A 68 10.50 -3.14 -7.74
C THR A 68 11.17 -3.27 -9.11
N LYS A 69 10.96 -2.31 -10.01
CA LYS A 69 11.65 -2.28 -11.33
C LYS A 69 13.16 -2.16 -11.16
N LEU A 70 13.61 -1.27 -10.27
CA LEU A 70 15.03 -1.08 -9.96
C LEU A 70 15.66 -2.36 -9.38
N ARG A 71 14.99 -3.00 -8.42
CA ARG A 71 15.40 -4.28 -7.83
C ARG A 71 15.65 -5.34 -8.90
N ARG A 72 14.75 -5.46 -9.88
CA ARG A 72 14.88 -6.40 -11.01
C ARG A 72 16.05 -6.04 -11.92
N ALA A 73 16.19 -4.76 -12.28
CA ALA A 73 17.26 -4.28 -13.13
C ALA A 73 18.65 -4.53 -12.52
N LEU A 74 18.78 -4.33 -11.21
CA LEU A 74 20.01 -4.55 -10.44
C LEU A 74 20.21 -6.00 -10.01
N ARG A 75 19.24 -6.89 -10.25
CA ARG A 75 19.24 -8.29 -9.79
C ARG A 75 19.59 -8.39 -8.29
N LEU A 76 19.03 -7.52 -7.46
CA LEU A 76 19.27 -7.58 -6.02
C LEU A 76 18.65 -8.88 -5.48
N THR A 77 19.51 -9.75 -4.96
CA THR A 77 19.13 -11.05 -4.38
C THR A 77 19.45 -11.13 -2.89
N ALA A 78 20.32 -10.27 -2.38
CA ALA A 78 20.75 -10.28 -0.98
C ALA A 78 21.02 -8.86 -0.47
N GLY A 79 21.03 -8.71 0.86
CA GLY A 79 21.27 -7.45 1.54
C GLY A 79 19.99 -6.62 1.77
N GLU A 80 20.03 -5.82 2.81
CA GLU A 80 19.02 -4.79 3.07
C GLU A 80 19.45 -3.47 2.42
N THR A 81 18.51 -2.79 1.78
CA THR A 81 18.81 -1.52 1.12
C THR A 81 17.61 -0.60 1.07
N ASN A 82 17.85 0.69 1.30
CA ASN A 82 16.87 1.73 1.06
C ASN A 82 16.89 2.08 -0.44
N LEU A 83 15.85 1.67 -1.17
CA LEU A 83 15.72 1.90 -2.61
C LEU A 83 15.23 3.31 -2.92
N ARG A 84 14.36 3.86 -2.07
CA ARG A 84 13.80 5.20 -2.28
C ARG A 84 13.36 5.84 -0.97
N LYS A 85 13.53 7.16 -0.88
CA LYS A 85 12.92 8.00 0.16
C LYS A 85 11.71 8.73 -0.41
N VAL A 86 10.65 8.84 0.38
CA VAL A 86 9.45 9.63 0.09
C VAL A 86 9.26 10.60 1.25
N ASN A 87 9.33 11.89 0.96
CA ASN A 87 9.18 12.94 1.97
C ASN A 87 7.72 13.37 2.10
N PRO A 88 7.28 13.81 3.28
CA PRO A 88 6.03 14.55 3.43
C PRO A 88 5.99 15.80 2.55
N ASP A 89 4.83 16.05 1.95
CA ASP A 89 4.56 17.27 1.18
C ASP A 89 3.08 17.67 1.33
N ALA A 90 2.67 18.74 0.65
CA ALA A 90 1.31 19.28 0.74
C ALA A 90 0.27 18.37 0.05
N ASP A 91 0.68 17.56 -0.91
CA ASP A 91 -0.20 16.78 -1.76
C ASP A 91 -0.39 15.35 -1.23
N ASN A 92 0.56 14.83 -0.46
CA ASN A 92 0.53 13.50 0.14
C ASN A 92 0.03 13.47 1.59
N CYS A 93 -0.24 12.26 2.12
CA CYS A 93 -0.73 12.09 3.49
C CYS A 93 0.37 11.74 4.50
N LEU A 94 1.65 11.77 4.12
CA LEU A 94 2.74 11.33 4.99
C LEU A 94 2.98 12.31 6.14
N LEU A 95 3.14 11.78 7.35
CA LEU A 95 3.49 12.55 8.55
C LEU A 95 4.99 12.62 8.82
N SER A 96 5.76 11.74 8.18
CA SER A 96 7.21 11.64 8.32
C SER A 96 7.81 11.06 7.04
N ASP A 97 9.13 11.17 6.90
CA ASP A 97 9.84 10.48 5.84
C ASP A 97 9.51 8.98 5.87
N SER A 98 9.20 8.43 4.70
CA SER A 98 9.01 7.00 4.48
C SER A 98 10.08 6.48 3.53
N PHE A 99 10.45 5.22 3.72
CA PHE A 99 11.47 4.57 2.92
C PHE A 99 10.88 3.34 2.25
N VAL A 100 11.13 3.22 0.95
CA VAL A 100 10.96 1.97 0.23
C VAL A 100 12.23 1.17 0.44
N THR A 101 12.10 0.04 1.12
CA THR A 101 13.20 -0.85 1.47
C THR A 101 13.12 -2.14 0.67
N TYR A 102 14.28 -2.72 0.38
CA TYR A 102 14.40 -4.11 -0.03
C TYR A 102 15.07 -4.88 1.09
N ALA A 103 14.38 -5.91 1.59
CA ALA A 103 14.90 -6.80 2.62
C ALA A 103 14.30 -8.19 2.43
N ASN A 104 15.11 -9.24 2.64
CA ASN A 104 14.65 -10.64 2.61
C ASN A 104 13.89 -11.03 1.32
N GLY A 105 14.26 -10.46 0.17
CA GLY A 105 13.57 -10.72 -1.10
C GLY A 105 12.32 -9.88 -1.35
N GLU A 106 11.88 -9.09 -0.38
CA GLU A 106 10.65 -8.29 -0.45
C GLU A 106 10.97 -6.80 -0.64
N VAL A 107 10.14 -6.11 -1.41
CA VAL A 107 10.12 -4.64 -1.45
C VAL A 107 8.97 -4.16 -0.59
N ALA A 108 9.24 -3.28 0.38
CA ALA A 108 8.23 -2.79 1.32
C ALA A 108 8.33 -1.27 1.50
N ILE A 109 7.23 -0.65 1.89
CA ILE A 109 7.20 0.72 2.41
C ILE A 109 6.41 0.75 3.72
N ASP A 110 7.00 1.37 4.74
CA ASP A 110 6.31 1.72 5.98
C ASP A 110 5.91 3.18 5.92
N ALA A 111 4.61 3.43 6.11
CA ALA A 111 4.00 4.75 6.00
C ALA A 111 3.21 5.09 7.25
N ARG A 112 3.39 6.32 7.72
CA ARG A 112 2.56 6.94 8.74
C ARG A 112 1.76 8.06 8.08
N LEU A 113 0.45 7.87 8.03
CA LEU A 113 -0.48 8.69 7.26
C LEU A 113 -1.33 9.55 8.19
N ARG A 114 -1.52 10.82 7.85
CA ARG A 114 -2.52 11.71 8.45
C ARG A 114 -3.87 11.45 7.79
N LEU A 115 -4.89 11.17 8.61
CA LEU A 115 -6.26 11.18 8.11
C LEU A 115 -6.69 12.63 7.80
N ARG A 116 -7.22 12.81 6.60
CA ARG A 116 -7.83 14.05 6.09
C ARG A 116 -9.34 14.00 6.29
N GLU A 117 -9.99 15.16 6.18
CA GLU A 117 -11.44 15.33 6.39
C GLU A 117 -11.92 14.85 7.77
N VAL A 118 -11.01 14.88 8.75
CA VAL A 118 -11.26 14.51 10.14
C VAL A 118 -10.38 15.36 11.05
N GLU A 119 -10.90 15.69 12.23
CA GLU A 119 -10.24 16.54 13.23
C GLU A 119 -8.92 15.93 13.72
N SER A 120 -8.85 14.60 13.81
CA SER A 120 -7.68 13.87 14.27
C SER A 120 -7.67 12.45 13.71
N GLY A 121 -6.46 11.90 13.59
CA GLY A 121 -6.28 10.51 13.24
C GLY A 121 -5.01 10.28 12.44
N GLU A 122 -4.32 9.23 12.82
CA GLU A 122 -3.14 8.75 12.13
C GLU A 122 -3.30 7.26 11.85
N LEU A 123 -2.88 6.82 10.67
CA LEU A 123 -2.81 5.40 10.31
C LEU A 123 -1.37 4.99 10.06
N PHE A 124 -1.01 3.82 10.57
CA PHE A 124 0.26 3.19 10.34
C PHE A 124 0.03 2.01 9.40
N VAL A 125 0.69 2.03 8.24
CA VAL A 125 0.46 1.08 7.17
C VAL A 125 1.79 0.61 6.60
N THR A 126 1.93 -0.70 6.46
CA THR A 126 3.02 -1.34 5.73
C THR A 126 2.46 -1.91 4.43
N ILE A 127 3.09 -1.59 3.30
CA ILE A 127 2.74 -2.17 2.00
C ILE A 127 3.93 -2.96 1.49
N LYS A 128 3.70 -4.24 1.18
CA LYS A 128 4.70 -5.13 0.61
C LYS A 128 4.32 -5.54 -0.80
N TRP A 129 5.30 -5.49 -1.69
CA TRP A 129 5.20 -6.06 -3.03
C TRP A 129 5.72 -7.49 -3.01
N ILE A 130 4.83 -8.43 -3.33
CA ILE A 130 5.14 -9.85 -3.47
C ILE A 130 5.20 -10.17 -4.97
N GLU A 131 6.37 -10.59 -5.44
CA GLU A 131 6.49 -11.05 -6.82
C GLU A 131 5.71 -12.36 -6.99
N PRO A 132 4.98 -12.54 -8.11
CA PRO A 132 4.31 -13.80 -8.37
C PRO A 132 5.38 -14.88 -8.60
N ASP A 133 5.21 -16.04 -7.96
CA ASP A 133 6.10 -17.18 -8.16
C ASP A 133 6.13 -17.54 -9.65
N SER A 134 7.31 -17.46 -10.26
CA SER A 134 7.55 -17.97 -11.60
C SER A 134 7.67 -19.50 -11.54
N ALA A 135 6.56 -20.19 -11.24
CA ALA A 135 6.49 -21.64 -11.25
C ALA A 135 5.33 -22.13 -12.15
N ASN A 136 5.71 -22.95 -13.13
CA ASN A 136 4.90 -23.83 -13.97
C ASN A 136 4.26 -23.30 -15.27
N THR A 137 5.09 -22.90 -16.23
CA THR A 137 4.86 -23.22 -17.66
C THR A 137 5.99 -24.09 -18.19
N GLY A 138 6.18 -25.26 -17.58
CA GLY A 138 6.84 -26.37 -18.24
C GLY A 138 5.84 -27.00 -19.20
N LYS A 139 6.04 -26.81 -20.50
CA LYS A 139 5.33 -27.57 -21.54
C LYS A 139 5.55 -29.06 -21.28
N GLN A 140 4.48 -29.77 -20.93
CA GLN A 140 4.37 -31.20 -21.19
C GLN A 140 4.25 -31.33 -22.71
N ALA A 141 5.38 -31.57 -23.39
CA ALA A 141 5.37 -32.08 -24.75
C ALA A 141 5.15 -33.59 -24.61
N ASP A 142 3.88 -34.01 -24.66
CA ASP A 142 3.55 -35.41 -24.85
C ASP A 142 3.76 -35.80 -26.33
N HIS A 143 4.23 -37.03 -26.48
CA HIS A 143 4.74 -37.72 -27.65
C HIS A 143 3.81 -37.79 -28.87
#